data_AF-A0A1F7CXD3-F1
#
_entry.id   AF-A0A1F7CXD3-F1
#
_cell.length_a   1.000
_cell.length_b   1.000
_cell.length_c   1.000
_cell.angle_alpha   90.00
_cell.angle_beta   90.00
_cell.angle_gamma   90.00
#
_symmetry.space_group_name_H-M   'P 1'
#
loop_
_entity.id
_entity.type
_entity.pdbx_description
1 polymer ?
#
loop_
_entity_poly.entity_id
_entity_poly.type
_entity_poly.pdbx_seq_one_letter_code
_entity_poly.pdbx_strand_id
1 'polypeptide(L)'
;MKTGIFIGRFQPFHDGHRKCIQKILEQCDRCIVMMRETGKTEKNPFDLEKRRAMIRAEFPDAEQVIITDFQDPGAELAVYIGRDVGYELIQLDEQTEAISATDIRKKLYEEAGKEYDRDAPLKVK
;
A
#
# COMPACT_ATOMS: atom_id res chain seq x y z
N MET A 1 2.83 18.21 -17.27
CA MET A 1 2.47 16.87 -16.80
C MET A 1 3.04 16.68 -15.40
N LYS A 2 2.21 16.68 -14.36
CA LYS A 2 2.58 16.47 -12.94
C LYS A 2 2.32 14.99 -12.60
N THR A 3 3.26 14.33 -11.95
CA THR A 3 3.15 12.92 -11.53
C THR A 3 3.39 12.82 -10.04
N GLY A 4 2.46 12.20 -9.31
CA GLY A 4 2.64 11.86 -7.90
C GLY A 4 3.13 10.43 -7.71
N ILE A 5 3.82 10.15 -6.61
CA ILE A 5 4.26 8.80 -6.23
C ILE A 5 3.66 8.40 -4.89
N PHE A 6 3.17 7.17 -4.79
CA PHE A 6 2.66 6.59 -3.57
C PHE A 6 3.35 5.26 -3.27
N ILE A 7 4.10 5.20 -2.18
CA ILE A 7 4.96 4.07 -1.83
C ILE A 7 4.29 3.27 -0.71
N GLY A 8 4.21 1.94 -0.83
CA GLY A 8 3.60 1.13 0.22
C GLY A 8 3.73 -0.38 0.03
N ARG A 9 3.36 -1.12 1.07
CA ARG A 9 3.24 -2.60 1.02
C ARG A 9 1.86 -3.05 0.58
N PHE A 10 0.80 -2.28 0.90
CA PHE A 10 -0.58 -2.59 0.52
C PHE A 10 -1.03 -4.01 0.92
N GLN A 11 -0.88 -4.36 2.21
CA GLN A 11 -1.17 -5.69 2.77
C GLN A 11 -2.40 -5.68 3.70
N PRO A 12 -3.65 -5.57 3.21
CA PRO A 12 -4.07 -5.43 1.82
C PRO A 12 -4.15 -3.96 1.35
N PHE A 13 -4.42 -3.77 0.07
CA PHE A 13 -4.97 -2.51 -0.44
C PHE A 13 -6.38 -2.30 0.14
N HIS A 14 -6.73 -1.08 0.52
CA HIS A 14 -7.99 -0.76 1.20
C HIS A 14 -8.41 0.68 0.91
N ASP A 15 -9.58 1.09 1.40
CA ASP A 15 -10.19 2.38 1.04
C ASP A 15 -9.31 3.59 1.39
N GLY A 16 -8.62 3.57 2.54
CA GLY A 16 -7.63 4.62 2.85
C GLY A 16 -6.56 4.79 1.76
N HIS A 17 -5.99 3.70 1.25
CA HIS A 17 -5.03 3.77 0.13
C HIS A 17 -5.69 4.28 -1.16
N ARG A 18 -6.93 3.86 -1.43
CA ARG A 18 -7.71 4.32 -2.59
C ARG A 18 -7.91 5.84 -2.55
N LYS A 19 -8.33 6.38 -1.41
CA LYS A 19 -8.51 7.83 -1.25
C LYS A 19 -7.18 8.59 -1.39
N CYS A 20 -6.06 8.04 -0.92
CA CYS A 20 -4.74 8.65 -1.18
C CYS A 20 -4.43 8.76 -2.69
N ILE A 21 -4.66 7.70 -3.46
CA ILE A 21 -4.44 7.72 -4.91
C ILE A 21 -5.39 8.73 -5.59
N GLN A 22 -6.67 8.76 -5.18
CA GLN A 22 -7.62 9.76 -5.68
C GLN A 22 -7.16 11.19 -5.41
N LYS A 23 -6.67 11.48 -4.20
CA LYS A 23 -6.09 12.79 -3.84
C LYS A 23 -4.88 13.15 -4.68
N ILE A 24 -4.03 12.19 -5.02
CA ILE A 24 -2.92 12.42 -5.95
C ILE A 24 -3.47 12.81 -7.33
N LEU A 25 -4.47 12.09 -7.83
CA LEU A 25 -5.07 12.33 -9.15
C LEU A 25 -5.92 13.61 -9.23
N GLU A 26 -6.37 14.18 -8.11
CA GLU A 26 -6.99 15.51 -8.07
C GLU A 26 -5.99 16.62 -8.45
N GLN A 27 -4.70 16.39 -8.27
CA GLN A 27 -3.65 17.40 -8.46
C GLN A 27 -2.61 17.03 -9.51
N CYS A 28 -2.50 15.75 -9.86
CA CYS A 28 -1.51 15.19 -10.77
C CYS A 28 -2.21 14.48 -11.93
N ASP A 29 -1.61 14.53 -13.12
CA ASP A 29 -2.13 13.83 -14.29
C ASP A 29 -2.02 12.28 -14.14
N ARG A 30 -1.10 11.84 -13.28
CA ARG A 30 -0.75 10.43 -13.08
C ARG A 30 -0.31 10.14 -11.64
N CYS A 31 -0.59 8.93 -11.19
CA CYS A 31 -0.05 8.35 -9.96
C CYS A 31 0.86 7.15 -10.28
N ILE A 32 2.07 7.12 -9.73
CA ILE A 32 2.92 5.93 -9.66
C ILE A 32 2.71 5.29 -8.29
N VAL A 33 2.14 4.08 -8.27
CA VAL A 33 2.06 3.25 -7.07
C VAL A 33 3.30 2.35 -7.04
N MET A 34 4.21 2.63 -6.10
CA MET A 34 5.47 1.89 -5.94
C MET A 34 5.32 0.88 -4.80
N MET A 35 5.15 -0.38 -5.18
CA MET A 35 4.87 -1.49 -4.27
C MET A 35 6.17 -2.10 -3.75
N ARG A 36 6.31 -2.17 -2.43
CA ARG A 36 7.38 -2.97 -1.84
C ARG A 36 7.03 -4.46 -1.95
N GLU A 37 7.94 -5.26 -2.49
CA GLU A 37 7.83 -6.71 -2.44
C GLU A 37 8.05 -7.23 -1.01
N THR A 38 7.30 -8.28 -0.66
CA THR A 38 7.30 -8.87 0.69
C THR A 38 7.23 -10.37 0.58
N GLY A 39 8.02 -11.09 1.39
CA GLY A 39 7.85 -12.53 1.56
C GLY A 39 6.49 -12.87 2.18
N LYS A 40 5.97 -14.06 1.89
CA LYS A 40 4.68 -14.53 2.42
C LYS A 40 4.82 -14.84 3.91
N THR A 41 4.20 -14.02 4.75
CA THR A 41 4.17 -14.19 6.21
C THR A 41 2.80 -13.82 6.74
N GLU A 42 2.54 -13.97 8.04
CA GLU A 42 1.21 -13.65 8.55
C GLU A 42 0.86 -12.16 8.42
N LYS A 43 1.88 -11.30 8.57
CA LYS A 43 1.80 -9.85 8.35
C LYS A 43 1.68 -9.47 6.87
N ASN A 44 2.12 -10.35 5.97
CA ASN A 44 2.13 -10.16 4.52
C ASN A 44 1.40 -11.32 3.83
N PRO A 45 0.08 -11.47 4.06
CA PRO A 45 -0.65 -12.66 3.61
C PRO A 45 -0.87 -12.69 2.09
N PHE A 46 -0.79 -11.54 1.42
CA PHE A 46 -1.00 -11.41 -0.03
C PHE A 46 0.33 -11.31 -0.77
N ASP A 47 0.48 -12.07 -1.86
CA ASP A 47 1.61 -11.91 -2.76
C ASP A 47 1.54 -10.59 -3.56
N LEU A 48 2.59 -10.30 -4.32
CA LEU A 48 2.69 -9.07 -5.10
C LEU A 48 1.56 -8.94 -6.13
N GLU A 49 1.29 -10.01 -6.87
CA GLU A 49 0.30 -10.01 -7.95
C GLU A 49 -1.12 -9.86 -7.43
N LYS A 50 -1.45 -10.48 -6.29
CA LYS A 50 -2.75 -10.31 -5.65
C LYS A 50 -2.99 -8.87 -5.23
N ARG A 51 -1.98 -8.21 -4.66
CA ARG A 51 -2.06 -6.79 -4.27
C ARG A 51 -2.13 -5.87 -5.50
N ARG A 52 -1.38 -6.17 -6.56
CA ARG A 52 -1.44 -5.47 -7.85
C ARG A 52 -2.84 -5.54 -8.43
N ALA A 53 -3.47 -6.72 -8.38
CA ALA A 53 -4.84 -6.92 -8.83
C ALA A 53 -5.85 -6.12 -8.00
N MET A 54 -5.68 -6.03 -6.67
CA MET A 54 -6.54 -5.18 -5.82
C MET A 54 -6.46 -3.70 -6.21
N ILE A 55 -5.26 -3.18 -6.49
CA ILE A 55 -5.10 -1.79 -6.94
C ILE A 55 -5.71 -1.59 -8.33
N ARG A 56 -5.45 -2.51 -9.27
CA ARG A 56 -5.93 -2.42 -10.65
C ARG A 56 -7.45 -2.55 -10.75
N ALA A 57 -8.09 -3.27 -9.83
CA ALA A 57 -9.55 -3.36 -9.75
C ALA A 57 -10.19 -1.99 -9.43
N GLU A 58 -9.55 -1.17 -8.59
CA GLU A 58 -10.03 0.18 -8.26
C GLU A 58 -9.60 1.24 -9.29
N PHE A 59 -8.45 1.03 -9.95
CA PHE A 59 -7.88 1.96 -10.93
C PHE A 59 -7.52 1.24 -12.24
N PRO A 60 -8.50 1.00 -13.13
CA PRO A 60 -8.30 0.17 -14.33
C PRO A 60 -7.40 0.81 -15.40
N ASP A 61 -7.32 2.14 -15.44
CA ASP A 61 -6.47 2.88 -16.38
C ASP A 61 -4.98 2.75 -16.02
N ALA A 62 -4.23 2.03 -16.85
CA ALA A 62 -2.79 1.78 -16.66
C ALA A 62 -1.92 3.00 -17.01
N GLU A 63 -2.43 3.96 -17.77
CA GLU A 63 -1.72 5.19 -18.11
C GLU A 63 -1.90 6.25 -17.03
N GLN A 64 -3.03 6.24 -16.32
CA GLN A 64 -3.32 7.13 -15.20
C GLN A 64 -2.72 6.62 -13.88
N VAL A 65 -2.79 5.30 -13.63
CA VAL A 65 -2.19 4.66 -12.46
C VAL A 65 -1.18 3.61 -12.90
N ILE A 66 0.10 3.98 -12.80
CA ILE A 66 1.23 3.11 -13.10
C ILE A 66 1.58 2.35 -11.82
N ILE A 67 1.68 1.01 -11.90
CA ILE A 67 2.06 0.17 -10.77
C ILE A 67 3.44 -0.40 -11.04
N THR A 68 4.41 -0.05 -10.19
CA THR A 68 5.77 -0.58 -10.22
C THR A 68 6.12 -1.18 -8.87
N ASP A 69 7.18 -1.97 -8.80
CA ASP A 69 7.60 -2.62 -7.57
C ASP A 69 9.13 -2.61 -7.41
N PHE A 70 9.56 -2.88 -6.17
CA PHE A 70 10.96 -2.97 -5.82
C PHE A 70 11.16 -3.98 -4.69
N GLN A 71 12.36 -4.55 -4.65
CA GLN A 71 12.73 -5.48 -3.60
C GLN A 71 13.40 -4.76 -2.42
N ASP A 72 13.01 -5.17 -1.22
CA ASP A 72 13.64 -4.80 0.05
C ASP A 72 14.05 -6.10 0.77
N PRO A 73 15.27 -6.59 0.53
CA PRO A 73 15.75 -7.84 1.14
C PRO A 73 15.85 -7.76 2.67
N GLY A 74 16.08 -6.55 3.21
CA GLY A 74 16.24 -6.31 4.65
C GLY A 74 14.91 -6.30 5.40
N ALA A 75 13.82 -6.01 4.69
CA ALA A 75 12.48 -5.78 5.22
C ALA A 75 12.32 -4.53 6.12
N GLU A 76 13.36 -3.69 6.19
CA GLU A 76 13.50 -2.48 7.02
C GLU A 76 13.53 -1.23 6.15
N LEU A 77 12.58 -1.11 5.22
CA LEU A 77 12.44 0.08 4.39
C LEU A 77 12.27 1.36 5.22
N ALA A 78 13.25 2.26 5.09
CA ALA A 78 13.12 3.67 5.41
C ALA A 78 13.03 4.48 4.11
N VAL A 79 12.13 5.48 4.07
CA VAL A 79 12.00 6.41 2.95
C VAL A 79 12.57 7.76 3.39
N TYR A 80 13.60 8.22 2.68
CA TYR A 80 14.23 9.52 2.93
C TYR A 80 13.81 10.51 1.84
N ILE A 81 13.37 11.70 2.24
CA ILE A 81 12.91 12.76 1.36
C ILE A 81 13.79 13.99 1.61
N GLY A 82 14.35 14.56 0.53
CA GLY A 82 15.21 15.74 0.61
C GLY A 82 14.47 17.00 1.03
N ARG A 83 15.22 18.03 1.44
CA ARG A 83 14.66 19.36 1.71
C ARG A 83 14.29 20.06 0.40
N ASP A 84 13.22 20.86 0.42
CA ASP A 84 12.79 21.70 -0.70
C ASP A 84 12.47 20.93 -2.00
N VAL A 85 12.12 19.64 -1.88
CA VAL A 85 11.75 18.78 -3.03
C VAL A 85 10.26 18.83 -3.40
N GLY A 86 9.46 19.66 -2.73
CA GLY A 86 8.06 19.90 -3.08
C GLY A 86 7.10 18.74 -2.83
N TYR A 87 7.30 17.97 -1.75
CA TYR A 87 6.34 16.94 -1.36
C TYR A 87 5.08 17.55 -0.74
N GLU A 88 3.95 16.92 -0.98
CA GLU A 88 2.66 17.27 -0.37
C GLU A 88 2.23 16.16 0.57
N LEU A 89 1.77 16.51 1.78
CA LEU A 89 1.19 15.56 2.71
C LEU A 89 -0.29 15.39 2.37
N ILE A 90 -0.71 14.14 2.15
CA ILE A 90 -2.13 13.82 2.01
C ILE A 90 -2.72 13.63 3.40
N GLN A 91 -3.73 14.43 3.74
CA GLN A 91 -4.57 14.26 4.93
C GLN A 91 -5.97 13.82 4.49
N LEU A 92 -6.53 12.83 5.18
CA LEU A 92 -7.86 12.30 4.88
C LEU A 92 -8.81 12.60 6.04
N ASP A 93 -10.10 12.33 5.84
CA ASP A 93 -11.08 12.41 6.93
C ASP A 93 -10.81 11.35 8.01
N GLU A 94 -11.17 11.66 9.26
CA GLU A 94 -10.91 10.80 10.43
C GLU A 94 -11.45 9.36 10.23
N GLN A 95 -12.61 9.22 9.58
CA GLN A 95 -13.22 7.92 9.32
C GLN A 95 -12.34 7.06 8.41
N THR A 96 -11.66 7.69 7.44
CA THR A 96 -10.78 6.99 6.52
C THR A 96 -9.44 6.66 7.14
N GLU A 97 -8.88 7.59 7.93
CA GLU A 97 -7.62 7.34 8.65
C GLU A 97 -7.77 6.24 9.70
N ALA A 98 -8.98 6.02 10.21
CA ALA A 98 -9.29 4.89 11.09
C ALA A 98 -9.26 3.51 10.39
N ILE A 99 -9.20 3.46 9.05
CA ILE A 99 -9.12 2.19 8.31
C ILE A 99 -7.73 1.59 8.46
N SER A 100 -7.66 0.53 9.26
CA SER A 100 -6.43 -0.16 9.59
C SER A 100 -6.29 -1.48 8.82
N ALA A 101 -5.25 -1.57 7.99
CA ALA A 101 -4.87 -2.83 7.34
C ALA A 101 -4.66 -3.96 8.37
N THR A 102 -4.22 -3.63 9.58
CA THR A 102 -4.03 -4.61 10.66
C THR A 102 -5.35 -5.20 11.14
N ASP A 103 -6.38 -4.38 11.30
CA ASP A 103 -7.68 -4.87 11.77
C ASP A 103 -8.42 -5.61 10.65
N ILE A 104 -8.22 -5.20 9.40
CA ILE A 104 -8.65 -5.99 8.24
C ILE A 104 -7.99 -7.37 8.25
N ARG A 105 -6.66 -7.45 8.46
CA ARG A 105 -5.97 -8.73 8.57
C ARG A 105 -6.55 -9.56 9.72
N LYS A 106 -6.69 -9.02 10.94
CA LYS A 106 -7.26 -9.77 12.07
C LYS A 106 -8.61 -10.41 11.72
N LYS A 107 -9.53 -9.67 11.10
CA LYS A 107 -10.82 -10.19 10.66
C LYS A 107 -10.70 -11.34 9.66
N LEU A 108 -9.82 -11.20 8.66
CA LEU A 108 -9.57 -12.25 7.67
C LEU A 108 -9.01 -13.54 8.29
N TYR A 109 -8.17 -13.43 9.33
CA TYR A 109 -7.65 -14.59 10.06
C TYR A 109 -8.75 -15.25 10.89
N GLU A 110 -9.54 -14.45 11.61
CA GLU A 110 -10.67 -14.92 12.41
C GLU A 110 -11.70 -15.67 11.55
N GLU A 111 -12.08 -15.11 10.40
CA GLU A 111 -12.97 -15.74 9.41
C GLU A 111 -12.39 -17.06 8.85
N ALA A 112 -11.07 -17.17 8.79
CA ALA A 112 -10.38 -18.38 8.36
C ALA A 112 -10.14 -19.39 9.51
N GLY A 113 -10.63 -19.11 10.72
CA GLY A 113 -10.42 -19.95 11.91
C GLY A 113 -8.97 -19.96 12.39
N LYS A 114 -8.21 -18.89 12.12
CA LYS A 114 -6.79 -18.73 12.48
C LYS A 114 -6.62 -17.57 13.45
N GLU A 115 -5.58 -17.63 14.28
CA GLU A 115 -5.17 -16.52 15.12
C GLU A 115 -4.19 -15.61 14.36
N TYR A 116 -4.32 -14.30 14.53
CA TYR A 116 -3.40 -13.34 13.93
C TYR A 116 -2.18 -13.15 14.83
N ASP A 117 -1.00 -13.60 14.41
CA ASP A 117 0.24 -13.35 15.13
C ASP A 117 0.75 -11.93 14.86
N ARG A 118 0.67 -11.08 15.89
CA ARG A 118 1.20 -9.71 15.86
C ARG A 118 2.73 -9.69 15.80
N ASP A 119 3.40 -10.75 16.26
CA ASP A 119 4.85 -10.85 16.34
C ASP A 119 5.46 -11.63 15.18
N ALA A 120 4.61 -12.14 14.26
CA ALA A 120 5.04 -12.81 13.05
C ALA A 120 6.12 -12.02 12.30
N PRO A 121 7.13 -12.69 11.74
CA PRO A 121 8.22 -12.01 11.08
C PRO A 121 7.75 -11.29 9.81
N LEU A 122 8.41 -10.20 9.46
CA LEU A 122 8.15 -9.46 8.21
C LEU A 122 8.69 -10.20 6.97
N LYS A 123 9.53 -11.22 7.16
CA LYS A 123 10.12 -12.03 6.09
C LYS A 123 10.16 -13.51 6.46
N VAL A 124 10.19 -14.36 5.44
CA VAL A 124 10.59 -15.76 5.58
C VAL A 124 12.12 -15.77 5.76
N LYS A 125 12.63 -16.55 6.73
CA LYS A 125 14.08 -16.71 6.92
C LYS A 125 14.70 -17.48 5.76
#